data_AF-A0A3B8HSB4-F1
#
_entry.id   AF-A0A3B8HSB4-F1
#
_cell.length_a   1.000
_cell.length_b   1.000
_cell.length_c   1.000
_cell.angle_alpha   90.00
_cell.angle_beta   90.00
_cell.angle_gamma   90.00
#
_symmetry.space_group_name_H-M   'P 1'
#
loop_
_entity.id
_entity.type
_entity.pdbx_description
1 polymer ?
#
loop_
_entity_poly.entity_id
_entity_poly.type
_entity_poly.pdbx_seq_one_letter_code
_entity_poly.pdbx_strand_id
1 'polypeptide(L)'
;KVKSGDKVLVNITSWPDKYKGPEGKVVEVLGSKGEPGLDLQVIIKKHGLRDSFPPGVLEEAREVEVLPPPEEISSRRDLRNLRMVTIDGED
;
A
#
# COMPACT_ATOMS: atom_id res chain seq x y z
N LYS A 1 20.69 3.12 -10.72
CA LYS A 1 22.02 3.29 -10.05
C LYS A 1 21.82 4.27 -8.91
N VAL A 2 22.25 3.92 -7.69
CA VAL A 2 22.18 4.79 -6.49
C VAL A 2 23.08 6.00 -6.68
N LYS A 3 22.60 7.18 -6.27
CA LYS A 3 23.34 8.45 -6.26
C LYS A 3 23.47 8.98 -4.82
N SER A 4 24.46 9.84 -4.62
CA SER A 4 24.59 10.56 -3.35
C SER A 4 23.35 11.43 -3.12
N GLY A 5 22.74 11.31 -1.94
CA GLY A 5 21.49 12.01 -1.60
C GLY A 5 20.22 11.17 -1.76
N ASP A 6 20.31 9.96 -2.32
CA ASP A 6 19.16 9.04 -2.37
C ASP A 6 18.85 8.46 -0.98
N LYS A 7 17.57 8.31 -0.66
CA LYS A 7 17.12 7.45 0.43
C LYS A 7 17.03 6.01 -0.09
N VAL A 8 17.57 5.06 0.68
CA VAL A 8 17.63 3.64 0.32
C VAL A 8 17.10 2.77 1.46
N LEU A 9 16.48 1.65 1.09
CA LEU A 9 16.17 0.57 2.02
C LEU A 9 17.35 -0.40 2.02
N VAL A 10 17.85 -0.74 3.20
CA VAL A 10 19.02 -1.61 3.37
C VAL A 10 18.64 -2.83 4.21
N ASN A 11 18.94 -4.02 3.70
CA ASN A 11 18.92 -5.24 4.49
C ASN A 11 20.28 -5.40 5.19
N ILE A 12 20.29 -5.36 6.51
CA ILE A 12 21.51 -5.55 7.31
C ILE A 12 21.96 -7.00 7.16
N THR A 13 23.19 -7.22 6.71
CA THR A 13 23.79 -8.54 6.53
C THR A 13 24.81 -8.87 7.61
N SER A 14 25.40 -7.85 8.25
CA SER A 14 26.24 -8.01 9.43
C SER A 14 25.96 -6.89 10.43
N TRP A 15 25.78 -7.24 11.68
CA TRP A 15 25.68 -6.28 12.78
C TRP A 15 27.06 -5.73 13.15
N PRO A 16 27.14 -4.54 13.75
CA PRO A 16 28.42 -3.93 14.12
C PRO A 16 29.09 -4.69 15.26
N ASP A 17 30.42 -4.60 15.32
CA ASP A 17 31.26 -5.06 16.43
C ASP A 17 32.19 -3.93 16.93
N LYS A 18 33.15 -4.27 17.82
CA LYS A 18 34.08 -3.29 18.42
C LYS A 18 34.97 -2.57 17.39
N TYR A 19 35.22 -3.18 16.24
CA TYR A 19 36.18 -2.73 15.22
C TYR A 19 35.53 -2.45 13.86
N LYS A 20 34.29 -2.88 13.63
CA LYS A 20 33.57 -2.73 12.36
C LYS A 20 32.14 -2.23 12.54
N GLY A 21 31.72 -1.32 11.66
CA GLY A 21 30.33 -0.88 11.56
C GLY A 21 29.41 -1.95 10.97
N PRO A 22 28.08 -1.71 10.93
CA PRO A 22 27.16 -2.63 10.28
C PRO A 22 27.42 -2.69 8.77
N GLU A 23 27.23 -3.86 8.20
CA GLU A 23 27.24 -4.06 6.76
C GLU A 23 25.84 -4.45 6.28
N GLY A 24 25.47 -4.01 5.08
CA GLY A 24 24.17 -4.31 4.51
C GLY A 24 24.15 -4.18 3.00
N LYS A 25 23.08 -4.70 2.40
CA LYS A 25 22.81 -4.61 0.97
C LYS A 25 21.63 -3.69 0.73
N VAL A 26 21.80 -2.75 -0.19
CA VAL A 26 20.68 -1.95 -0.69
C VAL A 26 19.71 -2.89 -1.40
N VAL A 27 18.48 -2.96 -0.90
CA VAL A 27 17.41 -3.77 -1.50
C VAL A 27 16.50 -2.92 -2.38
N GLU A 28 16.38 -1.63 -2.10
CA GLU A 28 15.51 -0.71 -2.83
C GLU A 28 16.07 0.73 -2.76
N VAL A 29 15.93 1.48 -3.86
CA VAL A 29 16.21 2.92 -3.90
C VAL A 29 14.86 3.63 -3.89
N LEU A 30 14.55 4.33 -2.81
CA LEU A 30 13.24 4.93 -2.59
C LEU A 30 13.09 6.25 -3.37
N GLY A 31 14.19 7.00 -3.53
CA GLY A 31 14.18 8.25 -4.30
C GLY A 31 15.19 9.27 -3.80
N SER A 32 15.31 10.38 -4.51
CA SER A 32 16.19 11.49 -4.13
C SER A 32 15.59 12.28 -2.97
N LYS A 33 16.44 12.77 -2.06
CA LYS A 33 15.99 13.66 -0.96
C LYS A 33 15.16 14.84 -1.50
N GLY A 34 13.94 14.98 -0.98
CA GLY A 34 13.02 16.08 -1.33
C GLY A 34 12.02 15.74 -2.43
N GLU A 35 12.06 14.53 -3.00
CA GLU A 35 11.03 14.08 -3.94
C GLU A 35 9.65 13.98 -3.27
N PRO A 36 8.58 14.51 -3.90
CA PRO A 36 7.22 14.37 -3.40
C PRO A 36 6.82 12.90 -3.20
N GLY A 37 6.18 12.59 -2.07
CA GLY A 37 5.74 11.23 -1.75
C GLY A 37 6.81 10.31 -1.14
N LEU A 38 8.09 10.70 -1.16
CA LEU A 38 9.17 9.89 -0.58
C LEU A 38 9.00 9.68 0.93
N ASP A 39 8.53 10.69 1.66
CA ASP A 39 8.35 10.57 3.11
C ASP A 39 7.25 9.57 3.47
N LEU A 40 6.18 9.49 2.65
CA LEU A 40 5.15 8.48 2.79
C LEU A 40 5.73 7.06 2.59
N GLN A 41 6.49 6.86 1.51
CA GLN A 41 7.14 5.56 1.25
C GLN A 41 8.09 5.15 2.38
N VAL A 42 8.86 6.10 2.92
CA VAL A 42 9.74 5.85 4.07
C VAL A 42 8.94 5.40 5.29
N ILE A 43 7.81 6.05 5.59
CA ILE A 43 6.94 5.66 6.72
C ILE A 43 6.37 4.27 6.50
N ILE A 44 5.83 3.98 5.31
CA ILE A 44 5.30 2.66 4.94
C ILE A 44 6.36 1.57 5.20
N LYS A 45 7.56 1.72 4.62
CA LYS A 45 8.62 0.72 4.77
C LYS A 45 9.15 0.63 6.20
N LYS A 46 9.32 1.77 6.90
CA LYS A 46 9.79 1.82 8.30
C LYS A 46 8.87 1.06 9.25
N HIS A 47 7.57 1.15 9.03
CA HIS A 47 6.56 0.47 9.85
C HIS A 47 6.14 -0.89 9.30
N GLY A 48 6.75 -1.35 8.20
CA GLY A 48 6.42 -2.63 7.57
C GLY A 48 4.97 -2.69 7.08
N LEU A 49 4.38 -1.55 6.71
CA LEU A 49 3.03 -1.48 6.18
C LEU A 49 3.01 -2.08 4.77
N ARG A 50 1.96 -2.85 4.47
CA ARG A 50 1.74 -3.35 3.11
C ARG A 50 1.24 -2.21 2.24
N ASP A 51 1.90 -2.01 1.11
CA ASP A 51 1.53 -1.03 0.07
C ASP A 51 0.79 -1.67 -1.10
N SER A 52 0.66 -3.00 -1.10
CA SER A 52 0.09 -3.77 -2.19
C SER A 52 -0.73 -4.95 -1.66
N PHE A 53 -1.76 -5.30 -2.43
CA PHE A 53 -2.54 -6.51 -2.20
C PHE A 53 -1.89 -7.71 -2.90
N PRO A 54 -2.01 -8.92 -2.34
CA PRO A 54 -1.58 -10.13 -3.03
C PRO A 54 -2.28 -10.29 -4.38
N PRO A 55 -1.62 -10.88 -5.41
CA PRO A 55 -2.21 -11.04 -6.73
C PRO A 55 -3.58 -11.74 -6.72
N GLY A 56 -3.74 -12.82 -5.94
CA GLY A 56 -5.02 -13.53 -5.84
C GLY A 56 -6.18 -12.68 -5.31
N VAL A 57 -5.90 -11.75 -4.39
CA VAL A 57 -6.91 -10.81 -3.88
C VAL A 57 -7.34 -9.83 -4.98
N LEU A 58 -6.39 -9.38 -5.80
CA LEU A 58 -6.69 -8.49 -6.92
C LEU A 58 -7.45 -9.20 -8.03
N GLU A 59 -7.13 -10.45 -8.35
CA GLU A 59 -7.88 -11.23 -9.34
C GLU A 59 -9.32 -11.46 -8.89
N GLU A 60 -9.53 -11.91 -7.65
CA GLU A 60 -10.87 -12.11 -7.10
C GLU A 60 -11.69 -10.80 -7.12
N ALA A 61 -11.07 -9.68 -6.71
CA ALA A 61 -11.74 -8.38 -6.72
C ALA A 61 -12.17 -7.92 -8.13
N ARG A 62 -11.45 -8.33 -9.19
CA ARG A 62 -11.80 -8.00 -10.58
C ARG A 62 -12.95 -8.84 -11.12
N GLU A 63 -13.20 -10.01 -10.54
CA GLU A 63 -14.29 -10.90 -10.93
C GLU A 63 -15.64 -10.48 -10.32
N VAL A 64 -15.63 -9.55 -9.36
CA VAL A 64 -16.85 -9.05 -8.72
C VAL A 64 -17.72 -8.29 -9.72
N GLU A 65 -18.99 -8.70 -9.84
CA GLU A 65 -19.97 -8.00 -10.65
C GLU A 65 -20.30 -6.62 -10.09
N VAL A 66 -20.41 -5.62 -10.97
CA VAL A 66 -20.73 -4.24 -10.58
C VAL A 66 -22.15 -4.12 -10.00
N LEU A 67 -23.07 -4.94 -10.52
CA LEU A 67 -24.45 -5.00 -10.04
C LEU A 67 -24.74 -6.43 -9.59
N PRO A 68 -25.43 -6.62 -8.45
CA PRO A 68 -25.82 -7.95 -8.00
C PRO A 68 -26.83 -8.57 -8.98
N PRO A 69 -26.83 -9.90 -9.15
CA PRO A 69 -27.75 -10.60 -10.04
C PRO A 69 -29.21 -10.46 -9.56
N PRO A 70 -30.20 -10.57 -10.47
CA PRO A 70 -31.62 -10.39 -10.14
C PRO A 70 -32.11 -11.32 -9.04
N GLU A 71 -31.64 -12.57 -8.98
CA GLU A 71 -31.99 -13.49 -7.90
C GLU A 71 -31.57 -12.96 -6.52
N GLU A 72 -30.38 -12.36 -6.43
CA GLU A 72 -29.87 -11.81 -5.18
C GLU A 72 -30.60 -10.51 -4.79
N ILE A 73 -30.96 -9.68 -5.78
CA ILE A 73 -31.81 -8.50 -5.54
C ILE A 73 -33.16 -8.95 -4.98
N SER A 74 -33.75 -10.01 -5.55
CA SER A 74 -35.08 -10.49 -5.15
C SER A 74 -35.14 -11.07 -3.73
N SER A 75 -34.01 -11.54 -3.19
CA SER A 75 -33.92 -12.07 -1.83
C SER A 75 -33.75 -10.98 -0.77
N ARG A 76 -33.52 -9.72 -1.19
CA ARG A 76 -33.30 -8.57 -0.30
C ARG A 76 -34.59 -7.79 -0.08
N ARG A 77 -34.69 -7.13 1.08
CA ARG A 77 -35.75 -6.15 1.34
C ARG A 77 -35.52 -4.91 0.47
N ASP A 78 -36.53 -4.55 -0.32
CA ASP A 78 -36.46 -3.34 -1.16
C ASP A 78 -36.72 -2.07 -0.33
N LEU A 79 -35.68 -1.22 -0.22
CA LEU A 79 -35.73 0.07 0.47
C LEU A 79 -35.48 1.26 -0.47
N ARG A 80 -35.45 1.04 -1.79
CA ARG A 80 -35.08 2.08 -2.78
C ARG A 80 -36.04 3.29 -2.79
N ASN A 81 -37.25 3.13 -2.27
CA ASN A 81 -38.23 4.21 -2.15
C ASN A 81 -38.05 5.07 -0.89
N LEU A 82 -37.17 4.68 0.04
CA LEU A 82 -36.86 5.50 1.20
C LEU A 82 -35.84 6.58 0.80
N ARG A 83 -36.08 7.80 1.25
CA ARG A 83 -35.10 8.89 1.09
C ARG A 83 -33.92 8.61 2.02
N MET A 84 -32.86 8.05 1.46
CA MET A 84 -31.57 7.83 2.11
C MET A 84 -30.55 8.79 1.49
N VAL A 85 -29.67 9.36 2.31
CA VAL A 85 -28.59 10.25 1.89
C VAL A 85 -27.31 9.81 2.57
N THR A 86 -26.18 9.93 1.87
CA THR A 86 -24.85 9.92 2.49
C THR A 86 -24.38 11.37 2.64
N ILE A 87 -23.60 11.64 3.67
CA ILE A 87 -23.00 12.95 3.93
C ILE A 87 -21.51 12.69 4.09
N ASP A 88 -20.79 12.80 2.98
CA ASP A 88 -19.36 12.53 2.86
C ASP A 88 -18.61 13.86 2.68
N GLY A 89 -17.28 13.81 2.83
CA GLY A 89 -16.41 14.95 2.51
C GLY A 89 -16.41 15.27 1.00
N GLU A 90 -15.80 16.39 0.62
CA GLU A 90 -15.69 16.80 -0.79
C GLU A 90 -14.71 15.93 -1.62
N ASP A 91 -13.85 15.16 -0.93
CA ASP A 91 -12.71 14.44 -1.51
C ASP A 91 -13.06 13.14 -2.25
#